data_AF-A0A0E3BGT4-F1
#
_entry.id   AF-A0A0E3BGT4-F1
#
_cell.length_a   1.000
_cell.length_b   1.000
_cell.length_c   1.000
_cell.angle_alpha   90.00
_cell.angle_beta   90.00
_cell.angle_gamma   90.00
#
_symmetry.space_group_name_H-M   'P 1'
#
loop_
_entity.id
_entity.type
_entity.pdbx_description
1 polymer ?
#
loop_
_entity_poly.entity_id
_entity_poly.type
_entity_poly.pdbx_seq_one_letter_code
_entity_poly.pdbx_strand_id
1 'polypeptide(L)' 'MTLELIKPHTHAGVRYGPGAHLDVDEATARWLIDHAVAQEVAAADAAPKLATPVRKGD' A
#
# COMPACT_ATOMS: atom_id res chain seq x y z
N MET A 1 -3.53 -10.14 -0.23
CA MET A 1 -3.91 -9.64 1.10
C MET A 1 -3.81 -8.13 1.07
N THR A 2 -4.91 -7.43 1.35
CA THR A 2 -4.95 -5.97 1.22
C THR A 2 -4.50 -5.29 2.50
N LEU A 3 -3.50 -4.41 2.39
CA LEU A 3 -3.01 -3.59 3.49
C LEU A 3 -3.09 -2.11 3.17
N GLU A 4 -3.25 -1.28 4.19
CA GLU A 4 -3.06 0.16 4.12
C GLU A 4 -1.65 0.54 4.52
N LEU A 5 -0.96 1.25 3.64
CA LEU A 5 0.36 1.78 3.92
C LEU A 5 0.26 2.91 4.94
N ILE A 6 1.01 2.82 6.03
CA ILE A 6 1.18 3.93 7.00
C ILE A 6 2.37 4.81 6.60
N LYS A 7 3.30 4.24 5.82
CA LYS A 7 4.50 4.93 5.30
C LYS A 7 4.53 4.87 3.78
N PRO A 8 5.16 5.85 3.11
CA PRO A 8 5.32 5.79 1.66
C PRO A 8 6.17 4.58 1.26
N HIS A 9 5.68 3.79 0.31
CA HIS A 9 6.34 2.57 -0.18
C HIS A 9 6.29 2.51 -1.71
N THR A 10 7.33 1.98 -2.34
CA THR A 10 7.35 1.79 -3.79
C THR A 10 7.13 0.32 -4.10
N HIS A 11 6.01 0.01 -4.77
CA HIS A 11 5.66 -1.35 -5.17
C HIS A 11 5.54 -1.44 -6.68
N ALA A 12 6.19 -2.42 -7.30
CA ALA A 12 6.24 -2.60 -8.76
C ALA A 12 6.64 -1.32 -9.55
N GLY A 13 7.49 -0.46 -8.97
CA GLY A 13 7.91 0.81 -9.56
C GLY A 13 6.91 1.96 -9.40
N VAL A 14 5.77 1.74 -8.75
CA VAL A 14 4.79 2.78 -8.40
C VAL A 14 4.98 3.19 -6.95
N ARG A 15 5.11 4.49 -6.71
CA ARG A 15 5.22 5.03 -5.35
C ARG A 15 3.83 5.24 -4.76
N TYR A 16 3.55 4.54 -3.67
CA TYR A 16 2.35 4.65 -2.88
C TYR A 16 2.62 5.52 -1.66
N GLY A 17 1.68 6.42 -1.36
CA GLY A 17 1.71 7.25 -0.18
C GLY A 17 1.14 6.52 1.05
N PRO A 18 1.29 7.11 2.25
CA PRO A 18 0.50 6.69 3.40
C PRO A 18 -1.02 6.82 3.10
N GLY A 19 -1.83 5.89 3.61
CA GLY A 19 -3.26 5.73 3.31
C GLY A 19 -3.57 4.99 2.00
N ALA A 20 -2.54 4.54 1.26
CA ALA A 20 -2.75 3.80 0.03
C ALA A 20 -2.97 2.31 0.33
N HIS A 21 -3.93 1.71 -0.37
CA HIS A 21 -4.21 0.27 -0.28
C HIS A 21 -3.39 -0.51 -1.30
N LEU A 22 -2.73 -1.56 -0.82
CA LEU A 22 -1.88 -2.41 -1.63
C LEU A 22 -2.27 -3.87 -1.41
N ASP A 23 -2.52 -4.59 -2.49
CA ASP A 23 -2.69 -6.05 -2.44
C ASP A 23 -1.31 -6.69 -2.59
N VAL A 24 -0.86 -7.36 -1.53
CA VAL A 24 0.42 -8.05 -1.47
C VAL A 24 0.24 -9.46 -0.96
N ASP A 25 1.25 -10.29 -1.18
CA ASP A 25 1.28 -11.66 -0.67
C ASP A 25 1.34 -11.68 0.88
N GLU A 26 0.90 -12.78 1.50
CA GLU A 26 0.77 -12.86 2.97
C GLU A 26 2.12 -12.66 3.67
N ALA A 27 3.20 -13.21 3.11
CA ALA A 27 4.55 -13.04 3.66
C ALA A 27 4.99 -11.57 3.64
N THR A 28 4.72 -10.87 2.53
CA THR A 28 5.01 -9.44 2.38
C THR A 28 4.13 -8.61 3.32
N ALA A 29 2.86 -8.98 3.44
CA ALA A 29 1.92 -8.32 4.32
C ALA A 29 2.42 -8.37 5.78
N ARG A 30 2.76 -9.57 6.24
CA ARG A 30 3.31 -9.81 7.58
C ARG A 30 4.54 -8.96 7.85
N TRP A 31 5.47 -8.90 6.89
CA TRP A 31 6.69 -8.10 7.00
C TRP A 31 6.39 -6.61 7.10
N LEU A 32 5.46 -6.09 6.29
CA LEU A 32 5.07 -4.68 6.32
C LEU A 32 4.39 -4.29 7.64
N ILE A 33 3.58 -5.18 8.21
CA ILE A 33 2.90 -4.98 9.50
C ILE A 33 3.92 -4.98 10.64
N ASP A 34 4.81 -5.97 10.67
CA ASP A 34 5.85 -6.12 11.70
C ASP A 34 6.77 -4.89 11.78
N HIS A 35 7.15 -4.35 10.61
CA HIS A 35 7.95 -3.13 10.52
C HIS A 35 7.15 -1.82 10.71
N ALA A 36 5.86 -1.89 11.03
CA ALA A 36 4.96 -0.75 11.13
C ALA A 36 5.04 0.16 9.88
N VAL A 37 5.07 -0.47 8.70
CA VAL A 37 5.04 0.18 7.37
C VAL A 37 3.63 0.16 6.80
N ALA A 38 2.84 -0.86 7.11
CA ALA A 38 1.45 -1.00 6.70
C ALA A 38 0.60 -1.63 7.82
N GLN A 39 -0.72 -1.57 7.66
CA GLN A 39 -1.71 -2.15 8.55
C GLN A 39 -2.73 -2.99 7.78
N GLU A 40 -3.26 -4.04 8.41
CA GLU A 40 -4.33 -4.85 7.83
C GLU A 40 -5.61 -4.03 7.65
N VAL A 41 -6.12 -3.97 6.42
CA VAL A 41 -7.44 -3.41 6.13
C VAL A 41 -8.39 -4.56 5.87
N ALA A 42 -9.48 -4.62 6.64
CA ALA A 42 -10.57 -5.52 6.37
C ALA A 42 -11.09 -5.24 4.95
N ALA A 43 -11.02 -6.24 4.07
CA ALA A 43 -11.27 -6.14 2.63
C ALA A 43 -12.64 -5.56 2.23
N ALA A 44 -13.55 -5.32 3.17
CA ALA A 44 -14.84 -4.68 2.94
C ALA A 44 -14.75 -3.19 2.57
N ASP A 45 -13.67 -2.50 2.95
CA ASP A 45 -13.47 -1.06 2.65
C ASP A 45 -12.47 -0.80 1.49
N ALA A 46 -11.89 -1.87 0.93
CA ALA A 46 -10.88 -1.82 -0.11
C ALA A 46 -11.51 -1.61 -1.51
N ALA A 47 -12.25 -0.52 -1.70
CA ALA A 47 -12.46 -0.02 -3.06
C ALA A 47 -11.08 0.40 -3.60
N PRO A 48 -10.60 -0.16 -4.73
CA PRO A 48 -9.28 0.15 -5.25
C PRO A 48 -9.30 1.59 -5.74
N LYS A 49 -8.89 2.52 -4.89
CA LYS A 49 -8.55 3.87 -5.30
C LYS A 49 -7.23 3.75 -6.02
N LEU A 50 -7.30 3.40 -7.31
CA LEU A 50 -6.20 3.50 -8.28
C LEU A 50 -5.52 4.85 -8.03
N ALA A 51 -4.40 4.82 -7.32
CA ALA A 51 -3.60 6.01 -7.06
C ALA A 51 -3.16 6.52 -8.43
N THR A 52 -3.78 7.60 -8.89
CA THR A 52 -3.40 8.27 -10.13
C THR A 52 -1.93 8.63 -10.01
N PRO A 53 -1.04 8.12 -10.87
CA PRO A 53 0.38 8.41 -10.75
C PRO A 53 0.59 9.89 -11.03
N VAL A 54 0.84 10.69 -9.98
CA VAL A 54 1.28 12.07 -10.15
C VAL A 54 2.74 12.03 -10.62
N ARG A 55 2.94 12.08 -11.93
CA ARG A 55 4.24 12.50 -12.49
C ARG A 55 4.37 13.99 -12.21
N LYS A 56 5.18 14.37 -11.23
CA LYS A 56 5.76 15.71 -11.21
C LYS A 56 7.04 15.62 -12.06
N GLY A 57 6.96 16.16 -13.28
CA GLY A 57 8.12 16.36 -14.12
C GLY A 57 9.06 17.40 -13.50
N ASP A 58 10.36 17.18 -13.71
CA ASP A 58 11.32 18.19 -14.14
C ASP A 58 12.42 17.46 -14.94
#